data_AF-A0A069IZG0-F1
#
_entry.id   AF-A0A069IZG0-F1
#
_cell.length_a   1.000
_cell.length_b   1.000
_cell.length_c   1.000
_cell.angle_alpha   90.00
_cell.angle_beta   90.00
_cell.angle_gamma   90.00
#
_symmetry.space_group_name_H-M   'P 1'
#
loop_
_entity.id
_entity.type
_entity.pdbx_description
1 polymer ?
#
loop_
_entity_poly.entity_id
_entity_poly.type
_entity_poly.pdbx_seq_one_letter_code
_entity_poly.pdbx_strand_id
1 'polypeptide(L)'
;MSGAWADNQVYWATLAYARWWLAVDGPFLGAVEANGDFTEPLLRRVAVRYNVNRGLLQPEDQQEGEDVSATGMIGLLREAAAAWPASLQERANLCIEKAEAAQSVGWTDKLQVSGVSKFIWFLKPERWTLFDRFAAKGMGVPAHWNRRRQFEAFYKALDKGDFNEVVARIEPVVAASVLPSLPASRIIDSLLMARGARGSATHEVEESRSFLGLLPPAFRENLHQLATELQDEIGNDVLPPMTTKRKKS
;
A
#
# COMPACT_ATOMS: atom_id res chain seq x y z
N MET A 1 9.82 -10.53 18.73
CA MET A 1 8.36 -10.27 18.64
C MET A 1 7.66 -11.56 19.03
N SER A 2 6.88 -11.58 20.11
CA SER A 2 6.01 -12.70 20.48
C SER A 2 4.56 -12.31 20.14
N GLY A 3 4.02 -12.86 19.06
CA GLY A 3 2.67 -12.60 18.59
C GLY A 3 2.27 -13.64 17.54
N ALA A 4 0.99 -13.75 17.21
CA ALA A 4 0.40 -14.85 16.44
C ALA A 4 1.04 -15.17 15.07
N TRP A 5 1.94 -14.31 14.57
CA TRP A 5 2.61 -14.48 13.29
C TRP A 5 4.09 -14.91 13.42
N ALA A 6 4.64 -15.05 14.63
CA ALA A 6 6.09 -15.04 14.91
C ALA A 6 6.95 -15.92 13.97
N ASP A 7 6.48 -17.10 13.57
CA ASP A 7 7.24 -18.05 12.75
C ASP A 7 6.82 -18.08 11.27
N ASN A 8 5.72 -17.40 10.90
CA ASN A 8 5.07 -17.48 9.58
C ASN A 8 4.50 -16.13 9.13
N GLN A 9 5.22 -15.03 9.33
CA GLN A 9 4.67 -13.68 9.11
C GLN A 9 4.37 -13.40 7.64
N VAL A 10 5.25 -13.85 6.73
CA VAL A 10 5.10 -13.64 5.29
C VAL A 10 3.96 -14.50 4.76
N TYR A 11 3.82 -15.71 5.28
CA TYR A 11 2.71 -16.60 4.95
C TYR A 11 1.35 -15.92 5.23
N TRP A 12 1.13 -15.44 6.45
CA TRP A 12 -0.14 -14.79 6.81
C TRP A 12 -0.34 -13.47 6.09
N ALA A 13 0.73 -12.69 5.89
CA ALA A 13 0.68 -11.46 5.10
C ALA A 13 0.21 -11.72 3.66
N THR A 14 0.70 -12.80 3.04
CA THR A 14 0.33 -13.23 1.69
C THR A 14 -1.14 -13.58 1.62
N LEU A 15 -1.65 -14.39 2.55
CA LEU A 15 -3.07 -14.78 2.58
C LEU A 15 -3.99 -13.59 2.83
N ALA A 16 -3.64 -12.74 3.80
CA ALA A 16 -4.39 -11.52 4.09
C ALA A 16 -4.42 -10.58 2.87
N TYR A 17 -3.30 -10.44 2.17
CA TYR A 17 -3.23 -9.61 0.99
C TYR A 17 -3.96 -10.23 -0.22
N ALA A 18 -3.87 -11.53 -0.45
CA ALA A 18 -4.61 -12.20 -1.53
C ALA A 18 -6.12 -12.00 -1.39
N ARG A 19 -6.64 -12.08 -0.16
CA ARG A 19 -8.03 -11.73 0.16
C ARG A 19 -8.35 -10.27 -0.19
N TRP A 20 -7.51 -9.33 0.23
CA TRP A 20 -7.69 -7.91 -0.07
C TRP A 20 -7.59 -7.60 -1.57
N TRP A 21 -6.68 -8.26 -2.27
CA TRP A 21 -6.48 -8.15 -3.70
C TRP A 21 -7.73 -8.53 -4.48
N LEU A 22 -8.28 -9.72 -4.21
CA LEU A 22 -9.48 -10.21 -4.88
C LEU A 22 -10.72 -9.36 -4.60
N ALA A 23 -10.81 -8.77 -3.41
CA ALA A 23 -11.98 -7.98 -3.01
C ALA A 23 -11.87 -6.48 -3.32
N VAL A 24 -10.66 -5.93 -3.45
CA VAL A 24 -10.44 -4.47 -3.44
C VAL A 24 -9.43 -4.02 -4.49
N ASP A 25 -8.14 -4.34 -4.30
CA ASP A 25 -7.08 -3.73 -5.10
C ASP A 25 -7.13 -4.18 -6.56
N GLY A 26 -7.33 -5.48 -6.80
CA GLY A 26 -7.40 -6.05 -8.15
C GLY A 26 -8.54 -5.44 -8.98
N PRO A 27 -9.78 -5.40 -8.48
CA PRO A 27 -10.89 -4.74 -9.19
C PRO A 27 -10.64 -3.25 -9.51
N PHE A 28 -9.99 -2.50 -8.62
CA PHE A 28 -9.67 -1.10 -8.89
C PHE A 28 -8.52 -0.94 -9.88
N LEU A 29 -7.46 -1.73 -9.75
CA LEU A 29 -6.34 -1.69 -10.70
C LEU A 29 -6.83 -2.06 -12.11
N GLY A 30 -7.59 -3.14 -12.25
CA GLY A 30 -8.16 -3.54 -13.53
C GLY A 30 -9.10 -2.48 -14.12
N ALA A 31 -9.81 -1.71 -13.29
CA ALA A 31 -10.63 -0.59 -13.76
C ALA A 31 -9.78 0.61 -14.22
N VAL A 32 -8.66 0.90 -13.57
CA VAL A 32 -7.72 1.94 -14.03
C VAL A 32 -7.08 1.51 -15.35
N GLU A 33 -6.61 0.26 -15.45
CA GLU A 33 -6.02 -0.30 -16.67
C GLU A 33 -7.00 -0.28 -17.85
N ALA A 34 -8.26 -0.70 -17.63
CA ALA A 34 -9.29 -0.72 -18.67
C ALA A 34 -9.64 0.68 -19.19
N ASN A 35 -9.56 1.70 -18.35
CA ASN A 35 -9.80 3.10 -18.74
C ASN A 35 -8.52 3.79 -19.26
N GLY A 36 -7.35 3.18 -19.07
CA GLY A 36 -6.04 3.79 -19.29
C GLY A 36 -5.65 4.86 -18.26
N ASP A 37 -6.55 5.23 -17.35
CA ASP A 37 -6.37 6.25 -16.31
C ASP A 37 -7.51 6.18 -15.27
N PHE A 38 -7.45 7.04 -14.25
CA PHE A 38 -8.60 7.31 -13.38
C PHE A 38 -9.70 8.07 -14.11
N THR A 39 -10.94 7.67 -13.83
CA THR A 39 -12.14 8.51 -13.99
C THR A 39 -12.51 9.14 -12.65
N GLU A 40 -13.25 10.25 -12.64
CA GLU A 40 -13.70 10.88 -11.39
C GLU A 40 -14.45 9.90 -10.46
N PRO A 41 -15.42 9.10 -10.94
CA PRO A 41 -16.13 8.14 -10.07
C PRO A 41 -15.18 7.06 -9.51
N LEU A 42 -14.19 6.62 -10.30
CA LEU A 42 -13.23 5.63 -9.87
C LEU A 42 -12.29 6.18 -8.79
N LEU A 43 -11.75 7.39 -8.98
CA LEU A 43 -10.92 8.07 -7.98
C LEU A 43 -11.68 8.21 -6.65
N ARG A 44 -12.94 8.65 -6.69
CA ARG A 44 -13.77 8.80 -5.49
C ARG A 44 -14.05 7.48 -4.79
N ARG A 45 -14.31 6.40 -5.53
CA ARG A 45 -14.49 5.05 -4.95
C ARG A 45 -13.21 4.57 -4.26
N VAL A 46 -12.05 4.77 -4.88
CA VAL A 46 -10.75 4.48 -4.25
C VAL A 46 -10.56 5.33 -3.00
N ALA A 47 -10.88 6.63 -3.08
CA ALA A 47 -10.74 7.56 -1.96
C ALA A 47 -11.59 7.14 -0.75
N VAL A 48 -12.83 6.71 -0.98
CA VAL A 48 -13.72 6.20 0.07
C VAL A 48 -13.14 4.92 0.65
N ARG A 49 -12.76 3.96 -0.19
CA ARG A 49 -12.28 2.65 0.27
C ARG A 49 -11.01 2.74 1.12
N TYR A 50 -10.14 3.68 0.77
CA TYR A 50 -8.90 3.94 1.49
C TYR A 50 -9.01 5.01 2.59
N ASN A 51 -10.24 5.49 2.87
CA ASN A 51 -10.53 6.51 3.88
C ASN A 51 -9.71 7.81 3.71
N VAL A 52 -9.48 8.21 2.46
CA VAL A 52 -8.86 9.49 2.10
C VAL A 52 -9.85 10.47 1.46
N ASN A 53 -11.12 10.06 1.29
CA ASN A 53 -12.17 10.91 0.69
C ASN A 53 -12.43 12.20 1.48
N ARG A 54 -12.29 12.18 2.81
CA ARG A 54 -12.46 13.38 3.65
C ARG A 54 -11.49 14.50 3.30
N GLY A 55 -10.34 14.15 2.72
CA GLY A 55 -9.32 15.10 2.32
C GLY A 55 -9.55 15.72 0.94
N LEU A 56 -10.36 15.10 0.09
CA LEU A 56 -10.69 15.62 -1.24
C LEU A 56 -11.96 16.45 -1.14
N LEU A 57 -11.82 17.77 -1.24
CA LEU A 57 -12.94 18.69 -1.09
C LEU A 57 -13.97 18.42 -2.19
N GLN A 58 -15.24 18.34 -1.81
CA GLN A 58 -16.35 18.43 -2.74
C GLN A 58 -16.76 19.90 -2.80
N PRO A 59 -17.07 20.46 -3.98
CA PRO A 59 -17.63 21.79 -4.04
C PRO A 59 -18.91 21.84 -3.19
N GLU A 60 -18.99 22.77 -2.24
CA GLU A 60 -20.11 22.88 -1.29
C GLU A 60 -21.46 23.22 -2.00
N ASP A 61 -21.39 23.70 -3.25
CA ASP A 61 -22.54 24.30 -3.97
C ASP A 61 -22.83 23.74 -5.38
N GLN A 62 -22.22 22.63 -5.82
CA GLN A 62 -22.51 22.13 -7.18
C GLN A 62 -23.73 21.21 -7.22
N GLN A 63 -24.87 21.82 -7.58
CA GLN A 63 -25.87 21.21 -8.45
C GLN A 63 -25.15 20.58 -9.66
N GLU A 64 -25.41 19.30 -9.95
CA GLU A 64 -25.05 18.59 -11.19
C GLU A 64 -23.85 19.21 -11.97
N GLY A 65 -22.62 19.03 -11.46
CA GLY A 65 -21.41 19.61 -12.03
C GLY A 65 -20.20 18.67 -11.95
N GLU A 66 -19.17 18.98 -12.75
CA GLU A 66 -17.88 18.26 -12.81
C GLU A 66 -17.13 18.36 -11.47
N ASP A 67 -16.61 17.23 -10.96
CA ASP A 67 -15.89 17.20 -9.70
C ASP A 67 -14.48 17.78 -9.86
N VAL A 68 -14.38 19.12 -9.82
CA VAL A 68 -13.15 19.88 -10.08
C VAL A 68 -11.95 19.37 -9.26
N SER A 69 -12.17 19.01 -7.99
CA SER A 69 -11.11 18.47 -7.13
C SER A 69 -10.64 17.09 -7.59
N ALA A 70 -11.57 16.20 -7.99
CA ALA A 70 -11.22 14.90 -8.53
C ALA A 70 -10.51 15.04 -9.89
N THR A 71 -11.05 15.85 -10.80
CA THR A 71 -10.44 16.11 -12.12
C THR A 71 -9.04 16.70 -11.99
N GLY A 72 -8.88 17.71 -11.13
CA GLY A 72 -7.59 18.32 -10.84
C GLY A 72 -6.59 17.32 -10.25
N MET A 73 -7.02 16.52 -9.28
CA MET A 73 -6.20 15.45 -8.70
C MET A 73 -5.78 14.42 -9.75
N ILE A 74 -6.68 13.99 -10.64
CA ILE A 74 -6.36 13.08 -11.74
C ILE A 74 -5.29 13.69 -12.65
N GLY A 75 -5.38 14.98 -12.97
CA GLY A 75 -4.35 15.70 -13.73
C GLY A 75 -2.97 15.62 -13.08
N LEU A 76 -2.86 15.95 -11.78
CA LEU A 76 -1.60 15.87 -11.03
C LEU A 76 -1.04 14.45 -10.95
N LEU A 77 -1.91 13.46 -10.80
CA LEU A 77 -1.53 12.05 -10.74
C LEU A 77 -1.00 11.56 -12.10
N ARG A 78 -1.62 11.97 -13.20
CA ARG A 78 -1.16 11.66 -14.57
C ARG A 78 0.21 12.26 -14.83
N GLU A 79 0.42 13.53 -14.47
CA GLU A 79 1.74 14.16 -14.56
C GLU A 79 2.79 13.40 -13.74
N ALA A 80 2.46 13.03 -12.50
CA ALA A 80 3.38 12.28 -11.65
C ALA A 80 3.69 10.89 -12.21
N ALA A 81 2.69 10.21 -12.79
CA ALA A 81 2.87 8.91 -13.41
C ALA A 81 3.74 8.99 -14.68
N ALA A 82 3.63 10.07 -15.46
CA ALA A 82 4.46 10.31 -16.64
C ALA A 82 5.93 10.57 -16.26
N ALA A 83 6.17 11.23 -15.12
CA ALA A 83 7.50 11.54 -14.59
C ALA A 83 7.92 10.59 -13.45
N TRP A 84 7.41 9.35 -13.43
CA TRP A 84 7.58 8.46 -12.27
C TRP A 84 9.05 8.11 -12.01
N PRO A 85 9.63 8.52 -10.86
CA PRO A 85 11.07 8.33 -10.62
C PRO A 85 11.47 6.87 -10.40
N ALA A 86 12.77 6.59 -10.52
CA ALA A 86 13.30 5.25 -10.29
C ALA A 86 13.42 4.91 -8.79
N SER A 87 13.86 5.85 -7.96
CA SER A 87 14.12 5.61 -6.54
C SER A 87 12.87 5.82 -5.66
N LEU A 88 12.79 5.09 -4.54
CA LEU A 88 11.69 5.25 -3.57
C LEU A 88 11.65 6.66 -2.97
N GLN A 89 12.82 7.26 -2.73
CA GLN A 89 12.91 8.59 -2.14
C GLN A 89 12.44 9.68 -3.11
N GLU A 90 12.79 9.60 -4.39
CA GLU A 90 12.30 10.55 -5.39
C GLU A 90 10.79 10.39 -5.63
N ARG A 91 10.28 9.15 -5.67
CA ARG A 91 8.83 8.88 -5.73
C ARG A 91 8.09 9.50 -4.54
N ALA A 92 8.67 9.38 -3.34
CA ALA A 92 8.12 9.99 -2.14
C ALA A 92 8.10 11.52 -2.23
N ASN A 93 9.19 12.14 -2.70
CA ASN A 93 9.29 13.58 -2.87
C ASN A 93 8.26 14.08 -3.91
N LEU A 94 8.07 13.36 -5.01
CA LEU A 94 7.04 13.67 -6.01
C LEU A 94 5.63 13.60 -5.42
N CYS A 95 5.34 12.60 -4.58
CA CYS A 95 4.05 12.53 -3.89
C CYS A 95 3.82 13.73 -2.95
N ILE A 96 4.88 14.22 -2.29
CA ILE A 96 4.83 15.41 -1.45
C ILE A 96 4.54 16.65 -2.30
N GLU A 97 5.28 16.84 -3.38
CA GLU A 97 5.08 17.94 -4.33
C GLU A 97 3.63 17.99 -4.84
N LYS A 98 3.09 16.87 -5.30
CA LYS A 98 1.70 16.83 -5.81
C LYS A 98 0.66 17.05 -4.72
N ALA A 99 0.91 16.57 -3.50
CA ALA A 99 0.02 16.85 -2.37
C ALA A 99 0.04 18.35 -1.99
N GLU A 100 1.20 19.00 -2.04
CA GLU A 100 1.34 20.44 -1.81
C GLU A 100 0.67 21.25 -2.92
N ALA A 101 0.82 20.83 -4.18
CA ALA A 101 0.14 21.44 -5.32
C ALA A 101 -1.39 21.38 -5.17
N ALA A 102 -1.94 20.20 -4.91
CA ALA A 102 -3.39 20.02 -4.69
C ALA A 102 -3.93 20.85 -3.52
N GLN A 103 -3.15 20.97 -2.45
CA GLN A 103 -3.53 21.80 -1.31
C GLN A 103 -3.50 23.29 -1.65
N SER A 104 -2.48 23.75 -2.40
CA SER A 104 -2.30 25.17 -2.75
C SER A 104 -3.45 25.74 -3.59
N VAL A 105 -4.09 24.90 -4.40
CA VAL A 105 -5.24 25.26 -5.26
C VAL A 105 -6.59 24.94 -4.62
N GLY A 106 -6.61 24.47 -3.37
CA GLY A 106 -7.83 24.22 -2.62
C GLY A 106 -8.61 22.97 -3.03
N TRP A 107 -7.98 21.97 -3.67
CA TRP A 107 -8.63 20.67 -3.93
C TRP A 107 -8.64 19.76 -2.69
N THR A 108 -7.78 20.06 -1.71
CA THR A 108 -7.71 19.34 -0.45
C THR A 108 -7.66 20.26 0.76
N ASP A 109 -8.30 19.87 1.85
CA ASP A 109 -8.35 20.64 3.11
C ASP A 109 -6.98 20.72 3.83
N LYS A 110 -6.14 19.70 3.62
CA LYS A 110 -4.88 19.45 4.31
C LYS A 110 -3.89 18.82 3.35
N LEU A 111 -2.63 18.73 3.78
CA LEU A 111 -1.60 18.01 3.06
C LEU A 111 -1.90 16.49 3.01
N GLN A 112 -2.35 15.99 1.86
CA GLN A 112 -2.81 14.59 1.66
C GLN A 112 -1.73 13.66 1.07
N VAL A 113 -0.49 13.68 1.59
CA VAL A 113 0.61 12.82 1.07
C VAL A 113 0.26 11.32 1.03
N SER A 114 -0.48 10.84 2.05
CA SER A 114 -0.93 9.44 2.08
C SER A 114 -1.97 9.16 0.99
N GLY A 115 -2.87 10.12 0.71
CA GLY A 115 -3.85 10.02 -0.37
C GLY A 115 -3.19 9.93 -1.73
N VAL A 116 -2.27 10.87 -2.03
CA VAL A 116 -1.51 10.86 -3.29
C VAL A 116 -0.75 9.54 -3.47
N SER A 117 -0.06 9.04 -2.43
CA SER A 117 0.66 7.77 -2.52
C SER A 117 -0.23 6.55 -2.81
N LYS A 118 -1.51 6.61 -2.41
CA LYS A 118 -2.48 5.54 -2.64
C LYS A 118 -3.05 5.61 -4.06
N PHE A 119 -3.39 6.80 -4.54
CA PHE A 119 -3.88 6.95 -5.90
C PHE A 119 -2.80 6.61 -6.92
N ILE A 120 -1.58 7.16 -6.75
CA ILE A 120 -0.49 6.93 -7.70
C ILE A 120 -0.08 5.46 -7.76
N TRP A 121 -0.27 4.69 -6.68
CA TRP A 121 -0.01 3.25 -6.68
C TRP A 121 -0.87 2.50 -7.71
N PHE A 122 -2.10 2.93 -7.97
CA PHE A 122 -2.93 2.32 -9.02
C PHE A 122 -2.50 2.70 -10.45
N LEU A 123 -1.68 3.73 -10.61
CA LEU A 123 -1.10 4.10 -11.92
C LEU A 123 0.31 3.50 -12.11
N LYS A 124 1.02 3.25 -11.00
CA LYS A 124 2.41 2.78 -10.94
C LYS A 124 2.61 1.80 -9.77
N PRO A 125 2.04 0.58 -9.85
CA PRO A 125 2.11 -0.40 -8.75
C PRO A 125 3.49 -1.03 -8.57
N GLU A 126 4.37 -0.94 -9.58
CA GLU A 126 5.61 -1.70 -9.66
C GLU A 126 6.66 -1.20 -8.66
N ARG A 127 7.17 -2.13 -7.84
CA ARG A 127 8.26 -1.90 -6.88
C ARG A 127 8.03 -0.65 -6.02
N TRP A 128 6.77 -0.44 -5.64
CA TRP A 128 6.31 0.65 -4.80
C TRP A 128 5.21 0.15 -3.88
N THR A 129 5.11 0.73 -2.68
CA THR A 129 3.95 0.55 -1.81
C THR A 129 3.42 1.90 -1.37
N LEU A 130 2.09 1.99 -1.22
CA LEU A 130 1.42 3.14 -0.64
C LEU A 130 1.85 3.38 0.82
N PHE A 131 1.78 4.63 1.27
CA PHE A 131 2.07 4.95 2.67
C PHE A 131 0.86 4.61 3.55
N ASP A 132 1.10 3.80 4.57
CA ASP A 132 0.17 3.55 5.67
C ASP A 132 0.84 3.81 7.03
N ARG A 133 0.09 4.37 7.98
CA ARG A 133 0.62 4.67 9.32
C ARG A 133 1.06 3.41 10.07
N PHE A 134 0.40 2.29 9.84
CA PHE A 134 0.72 1.02 10.47
C PHE A 134 1.97 0.42 9.81
N ALA A 135 2.10 0.47 8.49
CA ALA A 135 3.32 0.05 7.80
C ALA A 135 4.53 0.89 8.28
N ALA A 136 4.37 2.21 8.38
CA ALA A 136 5.39 3.11 8.91
C ALA A 136 5.79 2.74 10.36
N LYS A 137 4.81 2.46 11.22
CA LYS A 137 5.07 1.98 12.58
C LYS A 137 5.78 0.62 12.57
N GLY A 138 5.43 -0.30 11.67
CA GLY A 138 6.11 -1.58 11.47
C GLY A 138 7.57 -1.42 11.08
N MET A 139 7.91 -0.36 10.34
CA MET A 139 9.28 0.05 10.03
C MET A 139 9.98 0.80 11.17
N GLY A 140 9.33 1.00 12.31
CA GLY A 140 9.89 1.72 13.47
C GLY A 140 9.86 3.24 13.33
N VAL A 141 9.06 3.80 12.40
CA VAL A 141 8.89 5.24 12.25
C VAL A 141 8.11 5.81 13.44
N PRO A 142 8.61 6.85 14.14
CA PRO A 142 7.95 7.40 15.32
C PRO A 142 6.59 8.06 15.02
N ALA A 143 5.54 7.60 15.71
CA ALA A 143 4.17 8.08 15.52
C ALA A 143 3.93 9.55 15.94
N HIS A 144 4.81 10.14 16.76
CA HIS A 144 4.70 11.53 17.19
C HIS A 144 5.24 12.53 16.16
N TRP A 145 5.93 12.07 15.11
CA TRP A 145 6.37 12.94 14.02
C TRP A 145 5.19 13.43 13.18
N ASN A 146 5.31 14.60 12.57
CA ASN A 146 4.29 15.08 11.63
C ASN A 146 4.21 14.16 10.39
N ARG A 147 3.10 14.25 9.65
CA ARG A 147 2.81 13.34 8.53
C ARG A 147 3.86 13.34 7.43
N ARG A 148 4.34 14.53 7.01
CA ARG A 148 5.38 14.66 5.99
C ARG A 148 6.67 13.94 6.42
N ARG A 149 7.12 14.19 7.65
CA ARG A 149 8.32 13.55 8.21
C ARG A 149 8.15 12.05 8.38
N GLN A 150 6.97 11.56 8.79
CA GLN A 150 6.68 10.13 8.83
C GLN A 150 6.77 9.48 7.45
N PHE A 151 6.22 10.15 6.43
CA PHE A 151 6.21 9.71 5.04
C PHE A 151 7.63 9.58 4.47
N GLU A 152 8.44 10.64 4.60
CA GLU A 152 9.85 10.63 4.18
C GLU A 152 10.65 9.54 4.91
N ALA A 153 10.48 9.44 6.23
CA ALA A 153 11.18 8.45 7.05
C ALA A 153 10.79 7.01 6.69
N PHE A 154 9.53 6.76 6.32
CA PHE A 154 9.08 5.45 5.89
C PHE A 154 9.78 4.99 4.62
N TYR A 155 9.76 5.79 3.55
CA TYR A 155 10.41 5.40 2.29
C TYR A 155 11.93 5.32 2.42
N LYS A 156 12.55 6.19 3.23
CA LYS A 156 13.96 6.05 3.58
C LYS A 156 14.26 4.74 4.32
N ALA A 157 13.36 4.30 5.20
CA ALA A 157 13.52 3.04 5.92
C ALA A 157 13.34 1.83 5.00
N LEU A 158 12.40 1.88 4.06
CA LEU A 158 12.23 0.84 3.03
C LEU A 158 13.47 0.72 2.15
N ASP A 159 14.00 1.84 1.67
CA ASP A 159 15.19 1.90 0.82
C ASP A 159 16.41 1.31 1.55
N LYS A 160 16.64 1.73 2.81
CA LYS A 160 17.72 1.18 3.65
C LYS A 160 17.57 -0.32 3.94
N GLY A 161 16.35 -0.85 3.89
CA GLY A 161 16.06 -2.26 4.13
C GLY A 161 16.08 -3.11 2.86
N ASP A 162 16.51 -2.54 1.72
CA ASP A 162 16.57 -3.22 0.43
C ASP A 162 15.19 -3.69 -0.06
N PHE A 163 14.14 -2.90 0.19
CA PHE A 163 12.74 -3.23 -0.19
C PHE A 163 12.62 -3.67 -1.65
N ASN A 164 13.26 -2.98 -2.58
CA ASN A 164 13.19 -3.32 -4.00
C ASN A 164 13.87 -4.66 -4.31
N GLU A 165 14.95 -5.02 -3.61
CA GLU A 165 15.63 -6.31 -3.78
C GLU A 165 14.75 -7.44 -3.24
N VAL A 166 14.15 -7.24 -2.06
CA VAL A 166 13.19 -8.18 -1.49
C VAL A 166 12.02 -8.41 -2.46
N VAL A 167 11.43 -7.34 -2.98
CA VAL A 167 10.32 -7.44 -3.95
C VAL A 167 10.77 -8.17 -5.21
N ALA A 168 11.94 -7.84 -5.77
CA ALA A 168 12.47 -8.49 -6.97
C ALA A 168 12.71 -9.99 -6.78
N ARG A 169 13.05 -10.45 -5.56
CA ARG A 169 13.22 -11.88 -5.26
C ARG A 169 11.90 -12.65 -5.26
N ILE A 170 10.83 -12.04 -4.77
CA ILE A 170 9.52 -12.71 -4.66
C ILE A 170 8.62 -12.50 -5.89
N GLU A 171 8.87 -11.49 -6.71
CA GLU A 171 8.15 -11.22 -7.96
C GLU A 171 8.02 -12.48 -8.86
N PRO A 172 9.10 -13.25 -9.14
CA PRO A 172 9.01 -14.46 -9.96
C PRO A 172 8.15 -15.56 -9.34
N VAL A 173 8.19 -15.72 -8.01
CA VAL A 173 7.38 -16.71 -7.28
C VAL A 173 5.90 -16.38 -7.42
N VAL A 174 5.54 -15.10 -7.26
CA VAL A 174 4.16 -14.64 -7.46
C VAL A 174 3.73 -14.81 -8.92
N ALA A 175 4.58 -14.45 -9.88
CA ALA A 175 4.29 -14.57 -11.30
C ALA A 175 4.03 -16.03 -11.76
N ALA A 176 4.63 -17.02 -11.10
CA ALA A 176 4.41 -18.44 -11.36
C ALA A 176 3.19 -19.04 -10.64
N SER A 177 2.51 -18.24 -9.80
CA SER A 177 1.45 -18.72 -8.91
C SER A 177 0.06 -18.72 -9.54
N VAL A 178 -0.94 -19.12 -8.74
CA VAL A 178 -2.36 -19.03 -9.09
C VAL A 178 -2.89 -17.58 -9.15
N LEU A 179 -2.11 -16.61 -8.66
CA LEU A 179 -2.42 -15.18 -8.69
C LEU A 179 -1.24 -14.38 -9.29
N PRO A 180 -0.95 -14.53 -10.60
CA PRO A 180 0.23 -13.92 -11.22
C PRO A 180 0.21 -12.39 -11.24
N SER A 181 -0.98 -11.78 -11.10
CA SER A 181 -1.16 -10.33 -11.03
C SER A 181 -1.07 -9.76 -9.61
N LEU A 182 -0.88 -10.58 -8.57
CA LEU A 182 -0.80 -10.12 -7.19
C LEU A 182 0.47 -9.25 -7.00
N PRO A 183 0.37 -7.98 -6.59
CA PRO A 183 1.56 -7.15 -6.44
C PRO A 183 2.43 -7.60 -5.26
N ALA A 184 3.63 -8.11 -5.56
CA ALA A 184 4.60 -8.57 -4.57
C ALA A 184 4.92 -7.50 -3.49
N SER A 185 5.05 -6.23 -3.90
CA SER A 185 5.28 -5.09 -3.00
C SER A 185 4.23 -4.95 -1.90
N ARG A 186 2.99 -5.36 -2.16
CA ARG A 186 1.86 -5.22 -1.24
C ARG A 186 1.75 -6.39 -0.26
N ILE A 187 2.33 -7.55 -0.57
CA ILE A 187 2.53 -8.62 0.40
C ILE A 187 3.45 -8.12 1.52
N ILE A 188 4.54 -7.45 1.14
CA ILE A 188 5.46 -6.82 2.07
C ILE A 188 4.76 -5.72 2.89
N ASP A 189 3.92 -4.89 2.26
CA ASP A 189 3.14 -3.89 3.00
C ASP A 189 2.18 -4.51 4.02
N SER A 190 1.46 -5.57 3.63
CA SER A 190 0.58 -6.33 4.52
C SER A 190 1.33 -6.84 5.76
N LEU A 191 2.54 -7.38 5.56
CA LEU A 191 3.45 -7.76 6.64
C LEU A 191 3.80 -6.57 7.54
N LEU A 192 4.21 -5.43 6.95
CA LEU A 192 4.61 -4.24 7.71
C LEU A 192 3.45 -3.66 8.51
N MET A 193 2.23 -3.67 7.96
CA MET A 193 1.03 -3.23 8.66
C MET A 193 0.71 -4.12 9.86
N ALA A 194 0.79 -5.44 9.69
CA ALA A 194 0.62 -6.39 10.80
C ALA A 194 1.66 -6.17 11.90
N ARG A 195 2.93 -5.99 11.52
CA ARG A 195 4.02 -5.64 12.45
C ARG A 195 3.76 -4.32 13.18
N GLY A 196 3.14 -3.35 12.51
CA GLY A 196 2.67 -2.09 13.10
C GLY A 196 1.49 -2.22 14.07
N ALA A 197 1.00 -3.43 14.31
CA ALA A 197 -0.22 -3.73 15.05
C ALA A 197 -1.47 -3.12 14.40
N ARG A 198 -1.61 -3.23 13.08
CA ARG A 198 -2.89 -3.05 12.41
C ARG A 198 -3.79 -4.24 12.77
N GLY A 199 -4.90 -3.98 13.47
CA GLY A 199 -5.83 -5.03 13.89
C GLY A 199 -5.26 -5.96 14.97
N SER A 200 -6.02 -7.01 15.29
CA SER A 200 -5.54 -8.12 16.12
C SER A 200 -4.92 -9.17 15.21
N ALA A 201 -3.66 -9.52 15.45
CA ALA A 201 -2.97 -10.54 14.65
C ALA A 201 -3.73 -11.87 14.65
N THR A 202 -4.36 -12.23 15.77
CA THR A 202 -5.23 -13.41 15.88
C THR A 202 -6.44 -13.29 14.98
N HIS A 203 -7.09 -12.13 14.96
CA HIS A 203 -8.27 -11.89 14.14
C HIS A 203 -7.94 -11.95 12.64
N GLU A 204 -6.82 -11.36 12.20
CA GLU A 204 -6.38 -11.43 10.80
C GLU A 204 -6.05 -12.89 10.37
N VAL A 205 -5.48 -13.70 11.27
CA VAL A 205 -5.28 -15.13 11.03
C VAL A 205 -6.62 -15.86 10.91
N GLU A 206 -7.57 -15.60 11.80
CA GLU A 206 -8.91 -16.21 11.76
C GLU A 206 -9.66 -15.83 10.48
N GLU A 207 -9.65 -14.56 10.09
CA GLU A 207 -10.23 -14.10 8.82
C GLU A 207 -9.57 -14.77 7.62
N SER A 208 -8.25 -14.89 7.62
CA SER A 208 -7.50 -15.55 6.54
C SER A 208 -7.83 -17.05 6.45
N ARG A 209 -7.99 -17.73 7.60
CA ARG A 209 -8.43 -19.14 7.65
C ARG A 209 -9.86 -19.31 7.12
N SER A 210 -10.77 -18.46 7.56
CA SER A 210 -12.16 -18.47 7.07
C SER A 210 -12.22 -18.24 5.57
N PHE A 211 -11.46 -17.25 5.06
CA PHE A 211 -11.32 -16.99 3.63
C PHE A 211 -10.84 -18.23 2.87
N LEU A 212 -9.76 -18.88 3.31
CA LEU A 212 -9.28 -20.12 2.71
C LEU A 212 -10.33 -21.24 2.71
N GLY A 213 -11.13 -21.35 3.77
CA GLY A 213 -12.22 -22.31 3.89
C GLY A 213 -13.33 -22.13 2.85
N LEU A 214 -13.48 -20.92 2.28
CA LEU A 214 -14.47 -20.60 1.26
C LEU A 214 -13.97 -20.85 -0.18
N LEU A 215 -12.67 -21.09 -0.37
CA LEU A 215 -12.07 -21.27 -1.70
C LEU A 215 -12.23 -22.71 -2.21
N PRO A 216 -12.32 -22.92 -3.53
CA PRO A 216 -12.23 -24.24 -4.13
C PRO A 216 -10.93 -24.96 -3.70
N PRO A 217 -10.93 -26.29 -3.46
CA PRO A 217 -9.78 -27.01 -2.92
C PRO A 217 -8.46 -26.77 -3.66
N ALA A 218 -8.48 -26.85 -5.00
CA ALA A 218 -7.28 -26.62 -5.81
C ALA A 218 -6.74 -25.20 -5.68
N PHE A 219 -7.60 -24.19 -5.62
CA PHE A 219 -7.18 -22.80 -5.45
C PHE A 219 -6.61 -22.56 -4.05
N ARG A 220 -7.24 -23.14 -3.03
CA ARG A 220 -6.76 -23.10 -1.64
C ARG A 220 -5.38 -23.73 -1.50
N GLU A 221 -5.16 -24.91 -2.09
CA GLU A 221 -3.86 -25.60 -2.08
C GLU A 221 -2.79 -24.77 -2.77
N ASN A 222 -3.06 -24.23 -3.96
CA ASN A 222 -2.12 -23.36 -4.67
C ASN A 222 -1.81 -22.08 -3.89
N LEU A 223 -2.79 -21.50 -3.19
CA LEU A 223 -2.58 -20.30 -2.39
C LEU A 223 -1.77 -20.58 -1.12
N HIS A 224 -1.95 -21.75 -0.50
CA HIS A 224 -1.09 -22.24 0.56
C HIS A 224 0.34 -22.44 0.08
N GLN A 225 0.51 -23.06 -1.08
CA GLN A 225 1.83 -23.27 -1.69
C GLN A 225 2.53 -21.92 -1.94
N LEU A 226 1.86 -20.96 -2.57
CA LEU A 226 2.41 -19.61 -2.77
C LEU A 226 2.86 -18.97 -1.45
N ALA A 227 2.01 -19.00 -0.41
CA ALA A 227 2.32 -18.39 0.87
C ALA A 227 3.53 -19.06 1.56
N THR A 228 3.68 -20.38 1.41
CA THR A 228 4.83 -21.14 1.92
C THR A 228 6.10 -20.83 1.15
N GLU A 229 6.06 -20.86 -0.18
CA GLU A 229 7.23 -20.55 -1.03
C GLU A 229 7.76 -19.14 -0.77
N LEU A 230 6.87 -18.16 -0.61
CA LEU A 230 7.26 -16.80 -0.24
C LEU A 230 7.87 -16.73 1.17
N GLN A 231 7.32 -17.47 2.13
CA GLN A 231 7.86 -17.54 3.48
C GLN A 231 9.26 -18.15 3.51
N ASP A 232 9.50 -19.19 2.71
CA ASP A 232 10.79 -19.86 2.58
C ASP A 232 11.82 -18.96 1.86
N GLU A 233 11.39 -18.22 0.83
CA GLU A 233 12.25 -17.33 0.07
C GLU A 233 12.79 -16.18 0.94
N ILE A 234 11.93 -15.42 1.64
CA ILE A 234 12.37 -14.20 2.35
C ILE A 234 12.46 -14.32 3.87
N GLY A 235 12.02 -15.44 4.46
CA GLY A 235 12.16 -15.71 5.89
C GLY A 235 11.34 -14.79 6.81
N ASN A 236 11.72 -14.75 8.10
CA ASN A 236 10.95 -14.06 9.16
C ASN A 236 11.42 -12.63 9.46
N ASP A 237 12.67 -12.30 9.11
CA ASP A 237 13.32 -11.02 9.45
C ASP A 237 13.43 -10.05 8.26
N VAL A 238 12.52 -10.16 7.30
CA VAL A 238 12.48 -9.25 6.15
C VAL A 238 12.20 -7.80 6.59
N LEU A 239 12.99 -6.86 6.09
CA LEU A 239 12.91 -5.42 6.38
C LEU A 239 12.87 -5.09 7.88
N PRO A 240 13.95 -5.31 8.64
CA PRO A 240 13.93 -5.11 10.09
C PRO A 240 13.59 -3.65 10.45
N PRO A 241 12.86 -3.40 11.57
CA PRO A 241 12.53 -2.04 12.00
C PRO A 241 13.77 -1.17 12.21
N MET A 242 13.64 0.14 12.00
CA MET A 242 14.69 1.10 12.33
C MET A 242 15.09 0.99 13.80
N THR A 243 16.38 0.72 14.06
CA THR A 243 16.92 0.73 15.41
C THR A 243 16.97 2.17 15.93
N THR A 244 16.07 2.52 16.85
CA THR A 244 16.20 3.75 17.61
C THR A 244 17.26 3.54 18.68
N LYS A 245 18.44 4.16 18.51
CA LYS A 245 19.41 4.26 19.61
C LYS A 245 18.73 5.00 20.76
N ARG A 246 18.23 4.28 21.78
CA ARG A 246 17.77 4.88 23.02
C ARG A 246 18.96 5.65 23.60
N LYS A 247 18.89 6.99 23.66
CA LYS A 247 19.79 7.75 24.51
C LYS A 247 19.55 7.23 25.93
N LYS A 248 20.57 6.62 26.53
CA LYS A 248 20.57 6.33 27.97
C LYS A 248 20.48 7.69 28.66
N SER A 249 19.33 7.96 29.29
CA SER A 249 19.16 9.04 30.25
C SER A 249 19.83 8.65 31.55
#